data_AF-A0A0G2HLH3-F1
#
_entry.id   AF-A0A0G2HLH3-F1
#
_cell.length_a   1.000
_cell.length_b   1.000
_cell.length_c   1.000
_cell.angle_alpha   90.00
_cell.angle_beta   90.00
_cell.angle_gamma   90.00
#
_symmetry.space_group_name_H-M   'P 1'
#
loop_
_entity.id
_entity.type
_entity.pdbx_description
1 polymer ?
#
loop_
_entity_poly.entity_id
_entity_poly.type
_entity_poly.pdbx_seq_one_letter_code
_entity_poly.pdbx_strand_id
1 'polypeptide(L)'
;MAATTAGFLQYHEPDITKILVLVSFFFFLSSVGWVFKKAIRAGLIGQILMGILYGAPLGNILDTAWQETFMALGYIGLILIIFEGGLTIRLDLLKANFLLSTIAAAIGITAPIALCYLLLYLGLGYRALETFIIAAALSTTSVGTTFVVISSSPHVDFTHTKVGTVLISAALFDDVVGLIMVSVISNLGGIGDGQGGNIGWTLVRCTGAL
;
A
#
# COMPACT_ATOMS: atom_id res chain seq x y z
N MET A 1 26.80 -0.67 37.92
CA MET A 1 25.61 -0.91 38.77
C MET A 1 24.55 -1.50 37.85
N ALA A 2 24.27 -2.80 38.00
CA ALA A 2 23.44 -3.58 37.08
C ALA A 2 21.98 -3.13 37.14
N ALA A 3 21.41 -2.73 36.01
CA ALA A 3 19.98 -2.52 35.87
C ALA A 3 19.31 -3.90 35.82
N THR A 4 18.50 -4.18 36.82
CA THR A 4 17.68 -5.39 36.93
C THR A 4 16.66 -5.45 35.79
N THR A 5 16.78 -6.48 34.97
CA THR A 5 15.78 -6.94 34.00
C THR A 5 14.48 -7.31 34.72
N ALA A 6 13.54 -6.37 34.86
CA ALA A 6 12.18 -6.70 35.25
C ALA A 6 11.52 -7.45 34.08
N GLY A 7 11.17 -8.72 34.28
CA GLY A 7 10.53 -9.57 33.27
C GLY A 7 9.06 -9.24 32.98
N PHE A 8 8.59 -8.03 33.31
CA PHE A 8 7.22 -7.60 33.09
C PHE A 8 7.16 -6.09 32.82
N LEU A 9 6.24 -5.68 31.95
CA LEU A 9 5.89 -4.27 31.75
C LEU A 9 5.18 -3.76 33.00
N GLN A 10 5.81 -2.79 33.69
CA GLN A 10 5.16 -2.12 34.82
C GLN A 10 3.96 -1.33 34.33
N TYR A 11 2.79 -1.60 34.90
CA TYR A 11 1.57 -0.85 34.60
C TYR A 11 1.76 0.60 35.03
N HIS A 12 1.62 1.51 34.08
CA HIS A 12 1.53 2.94 34.32
C HIS A 12 0.12 3.37 33.89
N GLU A 13 -0.60 4.05 34.78
CA GLU A 13 -1.92 4.56 34.45
C GLU A 13 -1.80 5.55 33.28
N PRO A 14 -2.50 5.31 32.16
CA PRO A 14 -2.45 6.23 31.02
C PRO A 14 -3.15 7.53 31.39
N ASP A 15 -2.51 8.66 31.03
CA ASP A 15 -3.06 9.97 31.26
C ASP A 15 -4.43 10.15 30.56
N ILE A 16 -5.36 10.84 31.24
CA ILE A 16 -6.74 11.04 30.79
C ILE A 16 -6.77 11.69 29.41
N THR A 17 -5.82 12.60 29.14
CA THR A 17 -5.73 13.28 27.84
C THR A 17 -5.47 12.30 26.71
N LYS A 18 -4.59 11.30 26.91
CA LYS A 18 -4.26 10.29 25.90
C LYS A 18 -5.45 9.38 25.60
N ILE A 19 -6.19 8.99 26.64
CA ILE A 19 -7.40 8.20 26.49
C ILE A 19 -8.44 9.00 25.70
N LEU A 20 -8.63 10.28 26.03
CA LEU A 20 -9.60 11.14 25.34
C LEU A 20 -9.22 11.34 23.86
N VAL A 21 -7.94 11.53 23.56
CA VAL A 21 -7.44 11.59 22.18
C VAL A 21 -7.76 10.29 21.45
N LEU A 22 -7.49 9.13 22.05
CA LEU A 22 -7.74 7.83 21.45
C LEU A 22 -9.24 7.58 21.20
N VAL A 23 -10.09 7.92 22.17
CA VAL A 23 -11.55 7.85 22.04
C VAL A 23 -12.04 8.76 20.92
N SER A 24 -11.53 10.01 20.87
CA SER A 24 -11.89 10.95 19.80
C SER A 24 -11.47 10.41 18.44
N PHE A 25 -10.26 9.84 18.33
CA PHE A 25 -9.74 9.26 17.10
C PHE A 25 -10.65 8.15 16.59
N PHE A 26 -11.00 7.17 17.43
CA PHE A 26 -11.91 6.09 17.02
C PHE A 26 -13.31 6.58 16.69
N PHE A 27 -13.83 7.55 17.44
CA PHE A 27 -15.14 8.13 17.19
C PHE A 27 -15.20 8.81 15.82
N PHE A 28 -14.24 9.67 15.50
CA PHE A 28 -14.18 10.36 14.21
C PHE A 28 -13.82 9.42 13.06
N LEU A 29 -12.90 8.47 13.27
CA LEU A 29 -12.56 7.43 12.29
C LEU A 29 -13.81 6.65 11.85
N SER A 30 -14.64 6.24 12.80
CA SER A 30 -15.89 5.53 12.52
C SER A 30 -16.95 6.43 11.88
N SER A 31 -17.15 7.62 12.43
CA SER A 31 -18.16 8.57 11.95
C SER A 31 -17.89 9.01 10.51
N VAL A 32 -16.66 9.43 10.21
CA VAL A 32 -16.27 9.86 8.87
C VAL A 32 -16.25 8.67 7.90
N GLY A 33 -15.77 7.51 8.32
CA GLY A 33 -15.84 6.29 7.51
C GLY A 33 -17.28 5.95 7.10
N TRP A 34 -18.24 6.07 8.02
CA TRP A 34 -19.66 5.87 7.74
C TRP A 34 -20.22 6.91 6.77
N VAL A 35 -19.90 8.21 6.96
CA VAL A 35 -20.33 9.28 6.05
C VAL A 35 -19.80 9.03 4.62
N PHE A 36 -18.52 8.70 4.49
CA PHE A 36 -17.89 8.41 3.19
C PHE A 36 -18.45 7.15 2.54
N LYS A 37 -18.74 6.11 3.33
CA LYS A 37 -19.44 4.92 2.83
C LYS A 37 -20.82 5.28 2.29
N LYS A 38 -21.55 6.20 2.93
CA LYS A 38 -22.88 6.61 2.47
C LYS A 38 -22.83 7.54 1.25
N ALA A 39 -21.90 8.48 1.23
CA ALA A 39 -21.79 9.51 0.20
C ALA A 39 -21.18 8.97 -1.10
N ILE A 40 -20.03 8.28 -1.01
CA ILE A 40 -19.23 7.89 -2.18
C ILE A 40 -18.98 6.37 -2.28
N ARG A 41 -19.57 5.56 -1.38
CA ARG A 41 -19.37 4.09 -1.30
C ARG A 41 -17.92 3.66 -1.08
N ALA A 42 -17.05 4.56 -0.62
CA ALA A 42 -15.65 4.30 -0.37
C ALA A 42 -15.27 4.73 1.05
N GLY A 43 -15.75 3.97 2.05
CA GLY A 43 -15.51 4.26 3.47
C GLY A 43 -14.04 4.34 3.85
N LEU A 44 -13.18 3.55 3.18
CA LEU A 44 -11.73 3.56 3.35
C LEU A 44 -11.12 4.95 3.16
N ILE A 45 -11.63 5.75 2.22
CA ILE A 45 -11.13 7.11 1.97
C ILE A 45 -11.34 7.99 3.20
N GLY A 46 -12.49 7.88 3.87
CA GLY A 46 -12.77 8.60 5.10
C GLY A 46 -11.84 8.18 6.25
N GLN A 47 -11.51 6.89 6.34
CA GLN A 47 -10.57 6.37 7.33
C GLN A 47 -9.13 6.84 7.08
N ILE A 48 -8.67 6.83 5.83
CA ILE A 48 -7.36 7.36 5.43
C ILE A 48 -7.26 8.85 5.76
N LEU A 49 -8.31 9.62 5.46
CA LEU A 49 -8.36 11.06 5.74
C LEU A 49 -8.21 11.34 7.25
N MET A 50 -8.90 10.59 8.11
CA MET A 50 -8.73 10.69 9.56
C MET A 50 -7.35 10.25 10.02
N GLY A 51 -6.77 9.21 9.42
CA GLY A 51 -5.38 8.81 9.69
C GLY A 51 -4.38 9.92 9.40
N ILE A 52 -4.54 10.62 8.27
CA ILE A 52 -3.68 11.76 7.89
C ILE A 52 -3.92 12.97 8.82
N LEU A 53 -5.17 13.27 9.16
CA LEU A 53 -5.50 14.42 10.03
C LEU A 53 -5.08 14.22 11.49
N TYR A 54 -5.02 12.99 12.00
CA TYR A 54 -4.58 12.73 13.37
C TYR A 54 -3.09 12.36 13.48
N GLY A 55 -2.52 11.80 12.41
CA GLY A 55 -1.11 11.41 12.32
C GLY A 55 -0.18 12.58 11.97
N ALA A 56 1.12 12.29 11.99
CA ALA A 56 2.16 13.23 11.55
C ALA A 56 2.32 13.18 10.00
N PRO A 57 2.71 14.28 9.34
CA PRO A 57 3.06 15.60 9.89
C PRO A 57 1.88 16.58 10.03
N LEU A 58 0.69 16.26 9.52
CA LEU A 58 -0.41 17.23 9.39
C LEU A 58 -1.06 17.58 10.73
N GLY A 59 -1.53 16.58 11.48
CA GLY A 59 -2.21 16.79 12.76
C GLY A 59 -1.28 16.67 13.95
N ASN A 60 -0.44 15.63 13.94
CA ASN A 60 0.44 15.26 15.05
C ASN A 60 -0.29 15.26 16.42
N ILE A 61 -1.57 14.87 16.43
CA ILE A 61 -2.43 14.83 17.62
C ILE A 61 -2.23 13.51 18.35
N LEU A 62 -2.00 12.43 17.59
CA LEU A 62 -1.78 11.10 18.12
C LEU A 62 -0.30 10.89 18.47
N ASP A 63 0.01 10.42 19.68
CA ASP A 63 1.39 10.12 20.08
C ASP A 63 2.05 9.12 19.11
N THR A 64 3.35 9.28 18.89
CA THR A 64 4.16 8.41 18.01
C THR A 64 4.06 6.94 18.38
N ALA A 65 4.03 6.60 19.67
CA ALA A 65 3.90 5.21 20.12
C ALA A 65 2.57 4.55 19.66
N TRP A 66 1.48 5.32 19.62
CA TRP A 66 0.20 4.84 19.09
C TRP A 66 0.22 4.75 17.57
N GLN A 67 0.84 5.70 16.89
CA GLN A 67 1.03 5.64 15.43
C GLN A 67 1.81 4.37 15.04
N GLU A 68 2.91 4.06 15.72
CA GLU A 68 3.70 2.84 15.51
C GLU A 68 2.87 1.57 15.75
N THR A 69 2.08 1.56 16.82
CA THR A 69 1.19 0.44 17.14
C THR A 69 0.14 0.22 16.03
N PHE A 70 -0.50 1.29 15.56
CA PHE A 70 -1.46 1.20 14.46
C PHE A 70 -0.82 0.85 13.13
N MET A 71 0.41 1.27 12.87
CA MET A 71 1.18 0.80 11.70
C MET A 71 1.41 -0.71 11.76
N ALA A 72 1.87 -1.23 12.91
CA ALA A 72 2.09 -2.67 13.08
C ALA A 72 0.79 -3.48 12.90
N LEU A 73 -0.30 -3.03 13.52
CA LEU A 73 -1.63 -3.64 13.33
C LEU A 73 -2.11 -3.52 11.88
N GLY A 74 -1.85 -2.39 11.23
CA GLY A 74 -2.17 -2.14 9.83
C GLY A 74 -1.44 -3.10 8.89
N TYR A 75 -0.16 -3.39 9.13
CA TYR A 75 0.59 -4.39 8.37
C TYR A 75 0.01 -5.79 8.54
N ILE A 76 -0.35 -6.18 9.75
CA ILE A 76 -1.01 -7.48 9.99
C ILE A 76 -2.35 -7.53 9.25
N GLY A 77 -3.17 -6.48 9.37
CA GLY A 77 -4.45 -6.38 8.67
C GLY A 77 -4.30 -6.44 7.15
N LEU A 78 -3.28 -5.76 6.60
CA LEU A 78 -2.97 -5.80 5.17
C LEU A 78 -2.61 -7.22 4.70
N ILE A 79 -1.75 -7.93 5.43
CA ILE A 79 -1.39 -9.32 5.11
C ILE A 79 -2.63 -10.22 5.12
N LEU A 80 -3.50 -10.08 6.13
CA LEU A 80 -4.73 -10.86 6.24
C LEU A 80 -5.69 -10.59 5.07
N ILE A 81 -5.88 -9.33 4.67
CA ILE A 81 -6.74 -8.96 3.53
C ILE A 81 -6.18 -9.51 2.22
N ILE A 82 -4.86 -9.41 2.00
CA ILE A 82 -4.22 -9.97 0.79
C ILE A 82 -4.36 -11.50 0.79
N PHE A 83 -4.20 -12.14 1.93
CA PHE A 83 -4.36 -13.59 2.07
C PHE A 83 -5.80 -14.05 1.81
N GLU A 84 -6.78 -13.41 2.44
CA GLU A 84 -8.21 -13.67 2.22
C GLU A 84 -8.60 -13.46 0.75
N GLY A 85 -8.14 -12.35 0.18
CA GLY A 85 -8.30 -12.06 -1.24
C GLY A 85 -7.71 -13.14 -2.12
N GLY A 86 -6.47 -13.58 -1.83
CA GLY A 86 -5.78 -14.66 -2.52
C GLY A 86 -6.52 -16.00 -2.49
N LEU A 87 -7.09 -16.38 -1.33
CA LEU A 87 -7.90 -17.59 -1.17
C LEU A 87 -9.23 -17.55 -1.94
N THR A 88 -9.77 -16.35 -2.16
CA THR A 88 -11.06 -16.15 -2.85
C THR A 88 -10.91 -16.24 -4.38
N ILE A 89 -9.69 -16.10 -4.92
CA ILE A 89 -9.44 -16.09 -6.37
C ILE A 89 -9.67 -17.46 -7.00
N ARG A 90 -10.46 -17.48 -8.07
CA ARG A 90 -10.65 -18.66 -8.94
C ARG A 90 -9.49 -18.78 -9.94
N LEU A 91 -8.49 -19.59 -9.58
CA LEU A 91 -7.30 -19.83 -10.44
C LEU A 91 -7.65 -20.37 -11.83
N ASP A 92 -8.75 -21.11 -11.98
CA ASP A 92 -9.20 -21.62 -13.27
C ASP A 92 -9.57 -20.49 -14.23
N LEU A 93 -10.30 -19.48 -13.73
CA LEU A 93 -10.69 -18.30 -14.49
C LEU A 93 -9.50 -17.38 -14.74
N LEU A 94 -8.55 -17.31 -13.80
CA LEU A 94 -7.31 -16.56 -13.97
C LEU A 94 -6.50 -17.11 -15.14
N LYS A 95 -6.29 -18.44 -15.19
CA LYS A 95 -5.58 -19.09 -16.30
C LYS A 95 -6.29 -18.90 -17.63
N ALA A 96 -7.62 -19.04 -17.65
CA ALA A 96 -8.41 -18.87 -18.87
C ALA A 96 -8.37 -17.43 -19.43
N ASN A 97 -8.25 -16.42 -18.56
CA ASN A 97 -8.23 -15.01 -18.96
C ASN A 97 -6.85 -14.35 -18.85
N PHE A 98 -5.79 -15.15 -18.73
CA PHE A 98 -4.42 -14.68 -18.49
C PHE A 98 -4.00 -13.57 -19.47
N LEU A 99 -4.27 -13.73 -20.76
CA LEU A 99 -3.92 -12.74 -21.77
C LEU A 99 -4.64 -11.40 -21.54
N LEU A 100 -5.93 -11.44 -21.19
CA LEU A 100 -6.73 -10.25 -20.94
C LEU A 100 -6.23 -9.52 -19.68
N SER A 101 -5.90 -10.27 -18.63
CA SER A 101 -5.31 -9.73 -17.40
C SER A 101 -3.95 -9.09 -17.64
N THR A 102 -3.08 -9.71 -18.44
CA THR A 102 -1.75 -9.16 -18.78
C THR A 102 -1.86 -7.87 -19.57
N ILE A 103 -2.79 -7.79 -20.53
CA ILE A 103 -3.02 -6.54 -21.28
C ILE A 103 -3.58 -5.46 -20.35
N ALA A 104 -4.52 -5.83 -19.47
CA ALA A 104 -5.07 -4.89 -18.49
C ALA A 104 -3.99 -4.35 -17.53
N ALA A 105 -3.12 -5.22 -17.01
CA ALA A 105 -1.96 -4.83 -16.20
C ALA A 105 -0.99 -3.93 -16.97
N ALA A 106 -0.64 -4.30 -18.20
CA ALA A 106 0.24 -3.51 -19.05
C ALA A 106 -0.31 -2.10 -19.31
N ILE A 107 -1.62 -1.97 -19.57
CA ILE A 107 -2.28 -0.67 -19.70
C ILE A 107 -2.28 0.07 -18.36
N GLY A 108 -2.60 -0.63 -17.27
CA GLY A 108 -2.64 -0.10 -15.90
C GLY A 108 -1.31 0.50 -15.47
N ILE A 109 -0.18 -0.05 -15.94
CA ILE A 109 1.16 0.45 -15.66
C ILE A 109 1.61 1.52 -16.66
N THR A 110 1.42 1.24 -17.96
CA THR A 110 1.94 2.12 -19.02
C THR A 110 1.21 3.46 -19.03
N ALA A 111 -0.10 3.49 -18.75
CA ALA A 111 -0.89 4.70 -18.75
C ALA A 111 -0.44 5.75 -17.70
N PRO A 112 -0.36 5.44 -16.39
CA PRO A 112 0.13 6.39 -15.39
C PRO A 112 1.59 6.79 -15.64
N ILE A 113 2.43 5.87 -16.14
CA ILE A 113 3.82 6.21 -16.46
C ILE A 113 3.89 7.19 -17.63
N ALA A 114 3.19 6.92 -18.72
CA ALA A 114 3.12 7.81 -19.87
C ALA A 114 2.54 9.18 -19.50
N LEU A 115 1.50 9.20 -18.65
CA LEU A 115 0.89 10.43 -18.14
C LEU A 115 1.90 11.26 -17.33
N CYS A 116 2.65 10.64 -16.43
CA CYS A 116 3.67 11.31 -15.63
C CYS A 116 4.82 11.83 -16.50
N TYR A 117 5.29 11.07 -17.49
CA TYR A 117 6.29 11.56 -18.44
C TYR A 117 5.78 12.75 -19.28
N LEU A 118 4.53 12.68 -19.73
CA LEU A 118 3.93 13.78 -20.48
C LEU A 118 3.82 15.06 -19.64
N LEU A 119 3.39 14.95 -18.38
CA LEU A 119 3.17 16.12 -17.52
C LEU A 119 4.46 16.66 -16.89
N LEU A 120 5.30 15.79 -16.31
CA LEU A 120 6.45 16.20 -15.52
C LEU A 120 7.70 16.42 -16.37
N TYR A 121 7.98 15.51 -17.30
CA TYR A 121 9.18 15.63 -18.15
C TYR A 121 8.98 16.64 -19.28
N LEU A 122 7.88 16.57 -20.03
CA LEU A 122 7.61 17.52 -21.12
C LEU A 122 6.98 18.84 -20.65
N GLY A 123 6.10 18.81 -19.65
CA GLY A 123 5.37 20.00 -19.18
C GLY A 123 6.15 20.88 -18.19
N LEU A 124 6.94 20.27 -17.30
CA LEU A 124 7.61 20.97 -16.19
C LEU A 124 9.14 20.84 -16.19
N GLY A 125 9.71 20.06 -17.11
CA GLY A 125 11.17 19.94 -17.29
C GLY A 125 11.89 19.17 -16.19
N TYR A 126 11.20 18.29 -15.44
CA TYR A 126 11.83 17.44 -14.43
C TYR A 126 12.79 16.42 -15.04
N ARG A 127 13.73 15.89 -14.24
CA ARG A 127 14.66 14.86 -14.71
C ARG A 127 13.90 13.56 -14.99
N ALA A 128 14.41 12.78 -15.95
CA ALA A 128 13.81 11.50 -16.32
C ALA A 128 13.73 10.52 -15.13
N LEU A 129 14.74 10.52 -14.25
CA LEU A 129 14.76 9.66 -13.06
C LEU A 129 13.71 10.08 -12.03
N GLU A 130 13.59 11.38 -11.73
CA GLU A 130 12.59 11.90 -10.78
C GLU A 130 11.17 11.60 -11.28
N THR A 131 10.95 11.85 -12.57
CA THR A 131 9.67 11.55 -13.23
C THR A 131 9.37 10.06 -13.18
N PHE A 132 10.36 9.20 -13.40
CA PHE A 132 10.20 7.74 -13.33
C PHE A 132 9.85 7.27 -11.91
N ILE A 133 10.46 7.84 -10.87
CA ILE A 133 10.12 7.50 -9.48
C ILE A 133 8.67 7.86 -9.17
N ILE A 134 8.24 9.08 -9.53
CA ILE A 134 6.86 9.53 -9.30
C ILE A 134 5.88 8.68 -10.10
N ALA A 135 6.21 8.39 -11.36
CA ALA A 135 5.44 7.54 -12.26
C ALA A 135 5.27 6.11 -11.73
N ALA A 136 6.36 5.49 -11.26
CA ALA A 136 6.34 4.14 -10.70
C ALA A 136 5.53 4.08 -9.41
N ALA A 137 5.68 5.08 -8.53
CA ALA A 137 4.89 5.18 -7.31
C ALA A 137 3.39 5.31 -7.62
N LEU A 138 3.01 6.15 -8.59
CA LEU A 138 1.61 6.33 -9.01
C LEU A 138 1.02 5.08 -9.68
N SER A 139 1.86 4.33 -10.41
CA SER A 139 1.48 3.09 -11.09
C SER A 139 1.27 1.90 -10.15
N THR A 140 1.68 2.00 -8.88
CA THR A 140 1.61 0.86 -7.95
C THR A 140 0.17 0.65 -7.49
N THR A 141 -0.45 -0.43 -7.97
CA THR A 141 -1.79 -0.84 -7.61
C THR A 141 -1.77 -1.62 -6.29
N SER A 142 -2.62 -1.27 -5.32
CA SER A 142 -2.73 -2.06 -4.08
C SER A 142 -3.84 -3.10 -4.19
N VAL A 143 -3.45 -4.38 -4.22
CA VAL A 143 -4.38 -5.52 -4.19
C VAL A 143 -5.26 -5.48 -2.93
N GLY A 144 -4.68 -5.15 -1.76
CA GLY A 144 -5.41 -5.09 -0.49
C GLY A 144 -6.52 -4.03 -0.47
N THR A 145 -6.26 -2.81 -0.96
CA THR A 145 -7.30 -1.78 -1.02
C THR A 145 -8.36 -2.11 -2.06
N THR A 146 -7.97 -2.72 -3.18
CA THR A 146 -8.90 -3.20 -4.22
C THR A 146 -9.89 -4.20 -3.65
N PHE A 147 -9.43 -5.18 -2.86
CA PHE A 147 -10.31 -6.15 -2.21
C PHE A 147 -11.27 -5.50 -1.19
N VAL A 148 -10.78 -4.56 -0.37
CA VAL A 148 -11.63 -3.82 0.57
C VAL A 148 -12.72 -3.04 -0.17
N VAL A 149 -12.39 -2.41 -1.30
CA VAL A 149 -13.37 -1.64 -2.08
C VAL A 149 -14.38 -2.56 -2.75
N ILE A 150 -13.95 -3.67 -3.36
CA ILE A 150 -14.84 -4.63 -4.01
C ILE A 150 -15.78 -5.29 -2.99
N SER A 151 -15.26 -5.75 -1.85
CA SER A 151 -16.06 -6.40 -0.81
C SER A 151 -17.02 -5.43 -0.09
N SER A 152 -16.70 -4.13 -0.10
CA SER A 152 -17.58 -3.10 0.47
C SER A 152 -18.84 -2.83 -0.36
N SER A 153 -18.94 -3.36 -1.58
CA SER A 153 -20.10 -3.22 -2.47
C SER A 153 -21.17 -4.29 -2.18
N PRO A 154 -22.32 -3.92 -1.59
CA PRO A 154 -23.27 -4.90 -1.05
C PRO A 154 -24.19 -5.58 -2.08
N HIS A 155 -24.08 -5.28 -3.38
CA HIS A 155 -25.09 -5.72 -4.38
C HIS A 155 -24.49 -6.47 -5.57
N VAL A 156 -23.17 -6.51 -5.72
CA VAL A 156 -22.53 -7.22 -6.85
C VAL A 156 -21.26 -7.90 -6.34
N ASP A 157 -21.28 -9.22 -6.33
CA ASP A 157 -20.11 -10.03 -6.03
C ASP A 157 -19.23 -10.10 -7.29
N PHE A 158 -18.41 -9.07 -7.48
CA PHE A 158 -17.49 -9.02 -8.62
C PHE A 158 -16.38 -10.06 -8.48
N THR A 159 -16.06 -10.50 -7.26
CA THR A 159 -15.01 -11.48 -6.93
C THR A 159 -15.18 -12.80 -7.66
N HIS A 160 -16.42 -13.22 -7.93
CA HIS A 160 -16.71 -14.44 -8.70
C HIS A 160 -16.96 -14.23 -10.20
N THR A 161 -16.91 -12.97 -10.68
CA THR A 161 -17.12 -12.67 -12.11
C THR A 161 -15.82 -12.75 -12.91
N LYS A 162 -15.95 -12.91 -14.24
CA LYS A 162 -14.80 -12.83 -15.16
C LYS A 162 -14.07 -11.49 -15.04
N VAL A 163 -14.83 -10.40 -14.90
CA VAL A 163 -14.28 -9.04 -14.79
C VAL A 163 -13.49 -8.89 -13.48
N GLY A 164 -14.05 -9.32 -12.34
CA GLY A 164 -13.31 -9.25 -11.07
C GLY A 164 -12.09 -10.16 -11.03
N THR A 165 -12.17 -11.36 -11.62
CA THR A 165 -10.99 -12.24 -11.73
C THR A 165 -9.88 -11.60 -12.56
N VAL A 166 -10.23 -10.93 -13.67
CA VAL A 166 -9.28 -10.21 -14.52
C VAL A 166 -8.68 -9.01 -13.78
N LEU A 167 -9.49 -8.23 -13.06
CA LEU A 167 -9.02 -7.09 -12.27
C LEU A 167 -8.05 -7.51 -11.15
N ILE A 168 -8.39 -8.56 -10.40
CA ILE A 168 -7.53 -9.07 -9.33
C ILE A 168 -6.24 -9.66 -9.91
N SER A 169 -6.34 -10.42 -11.00
CA SER A 169 -5.17 -10.97 -11.69
C SER A 169 -4.25 -9.88 -12.24
N ALA A 170 -4.81 -8.79 -12.78
CA ALA A 170 -4.03 -7.65 -13.24
C ALA A 170 -3.29 -6.98 -12.07
N ALA A 171 -3.97 -6.76 -10.95
CA ALA A 171 -3.35 -6.18 -9.75
C ALA A 171 -2.20 -7.05 -9.19
N LEU A 172 -2.29 -8.39 -9.28
CA LEU A 172 -1.20 -9.28 -8.90
C LEU A 172 0.02 -9.16 -9.84
N PHE A 173 -0.19 -8.99 -11.15
CA PHE A 173 0.92 -8.73 -12.06
C PHE A 173 1.55 -7.37 -11.79
N ASP A 174 0.74 -6.35 -11.49
CA ASP A 174 1.21 -5.01 -11.12
C ASP A 174 2.11 -5.05 -9.88
N ASP A 175 1.80 -5.86 -8.86
CA ASP A 175 2.65 -6.00 -7.66
C ASP A 175 4.06 -6.56 -8.00
N VAL A 176 4.14 -7.56 -8.89
CA VAL A 176 5.42 -8.13 -9.34
C VAL A 176 6.22 -7.08 -10.11
N VAL A 177 5.57 -6.34 -11.02
CA VAL A 177 6.23 -5.29 -11.78
C VAL A 177 6.64 -4.13 -10.88
N GLY A 178 5.83 -3.77 -9.88
CA GLY A 178 6.15 -2.75 -8.88
C GLY A 178 7.42 -3.10 -8.10
N LEU A 179 7.57 -4.35 -7.66
CA LEU A 179 8.82 -4.82 -7.02
C LEU A 179 10.04 -4.70 -7.97
N ILE A 180 9.86 -5.05 -9.24
CA ILE A 180 10.91 -4.88 -10.27
C ILE A 180 11.26 -3.39 -10.42
N MET A 181 10.27 -2.49 -10.48
CA MET A 181 10.50 -1.05 -10.58
C MET A 181 11.25 -0.50 -9.37
N VAL A 182 10.88 -0.89 -8.14
CA VAL A 182 11.59 -0.47 -6.93
C VAL A 182 13.06 -0.90 -6.99
N SER A 183 13.34 -2.12 -7.43
CA SER A 183 14.71 -2.60 -7.65
C SER A 183 15.45 -1.79 -8.70
N VAL A 184 14.81 -1.48 -9.84
CA VAL A 184 15.41 -0.63 -10.89
C VAL A 184 15.71 0.77 -10.36
N ILE A 185 14.79 1.37 -9.60
CA ILE A 185 14.96 2.70 -8.98
C ILE A 185 16.13 2.69 -8.00
N SER A 186 16.24 1.69 -7.12
CA SER A 186 17.35 1.61 -6.17
C SER A 186 18.70 1.47 -6.87
N ASN A 187 18.74 0.72 -7.98
CA ASN A 187 19.95 0.59 -8.79
C ASN A 187 20.32 1.90 -9.51
N LEU A 188 19.36 2.56 -10.14
CA LEU A 188 19.60 3.84 -10.82
C LEU A 188 19.98 4.96 -9.83
N GLY A 189 19.40 4.95 -8.63
CA GLY A 189 19.77 5.86 -7.54
C GLY A 189 21.18 5.59 -7.01
N GLY A 190 21.58 4.32 -6.90
CA GLY A 190 22.92 3.94 -6.44
C GLY A 190 24.05 4.17 -7.44
N ILE A 191 23.76 4.12 -8.76
CA ILE A 191 24.76 4.41 -9.81
C ILE A 191 25.17 5.90 -9.84
N GLY A 192 24.36 6.79 -9.25
CA GLY A 192 24.73 8.19 -9.02
C GLY A 192 25.89 8.36 -8.01
N ASP A 193 26.13 7.34 -7.17
CA ASP A 193 27.18 7.29 -6.14
C ASP A 193 28.28 6.26 -6.53
N GLY A 194 28.91 6.45 -7.69
CA GLY A 194 30.33 6.09 -7.92
C GLY A 194 30.85 4.67 -7.61
N GLN A 195 30.03 3.62 -7.51
CA GLN A 195 30.53 2.24 -7.32
C GLN A 195 29.89 1.24 -8.28
N GLY A 196 30.63 0.89 -9.33
CA GLY A 196 30.33 -0.20 -10.26
C GLY A 196 30.48 -1.59 -9.62
N GLY A 197 29.57 -1.93 -8.71
CA GLY A 197 29.47 -3.26 -8.10
C GLY A 197 28.58 -4.19 -8.93
N ASN A 198 29.08 -5.39 -9.21
CA ASN A 198 28.51 -6.39 -10.12
C ASN A 198 27.05 -6.79 -9.79
N ILE A 199 26.15 -6.43 -10.71
CA ILE A 199 24.70 -6.67 -10.76
C ILE A 199 24.22 -8.08 -10.36
N GLY A 200 25.02 -9.13 -10.56
CA GLY A 200 24.63 -10.49 -10.19
C GLY A 200 24.82 -10.83 -8.70
N TRP A 201 25.75 -10.16 -8.02
CA TRP A 201 26.16 -10.53 -6.66
C TRP A 201 25.23 -9.97 -5.59
N THR A 202 24.62 -8.80 -5.82
CA THR A 202 23.74 -8.14 -4.85
C THR A 202 22.37 -8.82 -4.74
N LEU A 203 21.84 -9.36 -5.86
CA LEU A 203 20.59 -10.11 -5.86
C LEU A 203 20.71 -11.43 -5.10
N VAL A 204 21.83 -12.16 -5.26
CA VAL A 204 22.07 -13.43 -4.54
C VAL A 204 22.19 -13.22 -3.03
N ARG A 205 22.77 -12.09 -2.60
CA ARG A 205 22.97 -11.80 -1.17
C ARG A 205 21.70 -11.41 -0.41
N CYS A 206 20.69 -10.88 -1.10
CA CYS A 206 19.41 -10.50 -0.49
C CYS A 206 18.41 -11.66 -0.38
N THR A 207 18.58 -12.74 -1.16
CA THR A 207 17.70 -13.93 -1.12
C THR A 207 18.11 -15.02 -0.11
N GLY A 208 19.11 -14.78 0.75
CA GLY A 208 19.38 -15.67 1.89
C GLY A 208 19.75 -17.11 1.53
N ALA A 209 20.50 -17.32 0.45
CA ALA A 209 21.13 -18.60 0.15
C ALA A 209 22.64 -18.53 0.45
N LEU A 210 22.95 -18.52 1.75
CA LEU A 210 24.14 -18.99 2.49
C LEU A 210 24.31 -18.17 3.78
#